data_AF-A0A9D8DEY3-F1
#
_entry.id   AF-A0A9D8DEY3-F1
#
_cell.length_a   1.000
_cell.length_b   1.000
_cell.length_c   1.000
_cell.angle_alpha   90.00
_cell.angle_beta   90.00
_cell.angle_gamma   90.00
#
_symmetry.space_group_name_H-M   'P 1'
#
loop_
_entity.id
_entity.type
_entity.pdbx_description
1 polymer ?
#
loop_
_entity_poly.entity_id
_entity_poly.type
_entity_poly.pdbx_seq_one_letter_code
_entity_poly.pdbx_strand_id
1 'polypeptide(L)'
;MERCKAHRDSRTRSRSGGRSRRWRGSCGPRIELMQDRTAFDSLADAVRSSRLLDPGSRGLALCSGGADSAALLAGLAGACGAGAVTALHLNYGLRPDSRRDEAACAALCERLGVELVIERPGPAPAGNTQAWAREARYEAAERLRAARGLDWIAVGH
;
A
#
# COMPACT_ATOMS: atom_id res chain seq x y z
N MET A 1 -50.77 -21.05 -51.60
CA MET A 1 -51.39 -22.19 -50.90
C MET A 1 -50.21 -23.06 -50.48
N GLU A 2 -49.85 -23.25 -49.22
CA GLU A 2 -50.63 -23.76 -48.09
C GLU A 2 -50.08 -23.27 -46.74
N ARG A 3 -50.97 -23.23 -45.75
CA ARG A 3 -50.68 -23.09 -44.33
C ARG A 3 -50.78 -24.47 -43.68
N CYS A 4 -49.92 -24.78 -42.71
CA CYS A 4 -50.22 -25.67 -41.57
C CYS A 4 -49.20 -25.37 -40.44
N LYS A 5 -49.56 -24.57 -39.42
CA LYS A 5 -50.00 -24.98 -38.06
C LYS A 5 -49.06 -26.03 -37.44
N ALA A 6 -48.14 -25.66 -36.55
CA ALA A 6 -48.31 -25.30 -35.13
C ALA A 6 -47.93 -26.49 -34.21
N HIS A 7 -46.82 -26.36 -33.48
CA HIS A 7 -46.76 -26.90 -32.12
C HIS A 7 -46.14 -25.85 -31.20
N ARG A 8 -46.91 -25.53 -30.16
CA ARG A 8 -46.58 -24.63 -29.06
C ARG A 8 -46.01 -25.49 -27.95
N ASP A 9 -44.79 -25.17 -27.49
CA ASP A 9 -44.36 -25.43 -26.12
C ASP A 9 -43.44 -24.26 -25.73
N SER A 10 -44.02 -23.20 -25.19
CA SER A 10 -44.18 -22.92 -23.77
C SER A 10 -42.84 -22.62 -23.06
N ARG A 11 -42.70 -21.32 -22.73
CA ARG A 11 -41.85 -20.75 -21.66
C ARG A 11 -40.34 -20.95 -21.86
N THR A 12 -39.59 -19.93 -22.27
CA THR A 12 -39.31 -18.76 -21.41
C THR A 12 -38.75 -17.61 -22.24
N ARG A 13 -39.42 -16.46 -22.18
CA ARG A 13 -38.87 -15.16 -22.54
C ARG A 13 -38.09 -14.61 -21.34
N SER A 14 -36.86 -14.16 -21.56
CA SER A 14 -36.38 -12.81 -21.23
C SER A 14 -34.85 -12.81 -21.36
N ARG A 15 -34.30 -12.15 -22.37
CA ARG A 15 -33.89 -10.74 -22.36
C ARG A 15 -32.83 -10.42 -21.29
N SER A 16 -31.66 -10.08 -21.82
CA SER A 16 -30.85 -8.91 -21.46
C SER A 16 -30.27 -8.79 -20.05
N GLY A 17 -28.99 -8.41 -20.04
CA GLY A 17 -28.46 -7.53 -18.99
C GLY A 17 -27.41 -8.22 -18.15
N GLY A 18 -26.17 -7.77 -18.35
CA GLY A 18 -25.06 -8.05 -17.46
C GLY A 18 -25.46 -7.81 -16.01
N ARG A 19 -25.08 -8.75 -15.16
CA ARG A 19 -25.09 -8.56 -13.72
C ARG A 19 -23.70 -8.90 -13.23
N SER A 20 -22.92 -7.84 -13.04
CA SER A 20 -21.80 -7.79 -12.13
C SER A 20 -22.22 -8.47 -10.82
N ARG A 21 -21.54 -9.58 -10.50
CA ARG A 21 -21.72 -10.23 -9.20
C ARG A 21 -21.09 -9.32 -8.15
N ARG A 22 -21.98 -8.57 -7.50
CA ARG A 22 -21.74 -7.80 -6.29
C ARG A 22 -21.29 -8.78 -5.21
N TRP A 23 -19.99 -8.82 -4.93
CA TRP A 23 -19.47 -9.49 -3.73
C TRP A 23 -19.88 -8.67 -2.50
N ARG A 24 -20.75 -9.25 -1.67
CA ARG A 24 -20.95 -8.86 -0.27
C ARG A 24 -20.11 -9.84 0.55
N GLY A 25 -19.12 -9.33 1.27
CA GLY A 25 -18.22 -10.13 2.10
C GLY A 25 -17.23 -9.22 2.81
N SER A 26 -17.64 -8.79 4.00
CA SER A 26 -16.87 -8.04 4.99
C SER A 26 -15.72 -8.87 5.56
N CYS A 27 -14.51 -8.31 5.63
CA CYS A 27 -13.80 -7.99 6.88
C CYS A 27 -12.31 -7.73 6.56
N GLY A 28 -11.92 -6.47 6.65
CA GLY A 28 -10.55 -5.96 6.56
C GLY A 28 -10.68 -4.45 6.72
N PRO A 29 -9.85 -3.79 7.53
CA PRO A 29 -10.10 -2.40 7.88
C PRO A 29 -10.12 -1.60 6.57
N ARG A 30 -11.28 -0.99 6.29
CA ARG A 30 -11.36 0.07 5.30
C ARG A 30 -10.39 1.13 5.80
N ILE A 31 -9.41 1.51 4.99
CA ILE A 31 -8.93 2.88 5.05
C ILE A 31 -10.11 3.73 4.56
N GLU A 32 -11.11 3.88 5.42
CA GLU A 32 -12.23 4.77 5.22
C GLU A 32 -11.64 6.16 5.31
N LEU A 33 -11.69 6.85 4.18
CA LEU A 33 -11.12 8.16 3.96
C LEU A 33 -11.56 9.15 5.06
N MET A 34 -10.56 9.81 5.63
CA MET A 34 -10.54 11.27 5.85
C MET A 34 -11.39 11.82 7.01
N GLN A 35 -10.84 11.84 8.23
CA GLN A 35 -11.15 12.90 9.23
C GLN A 35 -10.02 13.30 10.18
N ASP A 36 -8.91 12.58 10.30
CA ASP A 36 -7.99 12.85 11.41
C ASP A 36 -6.66 13.50 10.99
N ARG A 37 -6.71 14.79 10.60
CA ARG A 37 -5.48 15.60 10.60
C ARG A 37 -4.85 15.61 12.00
N THR A 38 -5.66 15.57 13.06
CA THR A 38 -5.18 15.65 14.44
C THR A 38 -4.42 14.41 14.91
N ALA A 39 -4.75 13.21 14.44
CA ALA A 39 -3.99 11.99 14.72
C ALA A 39 -2.64 11.94 13.99
N PHE A 40 -2.55 12.48 12.78
CA PHE A 40 -1.27 12.60 12.08
C PHE A 40 -0.40 13.73 12.64
N ASP A 41 -1.03 14.84 13.06
CA ASP A 41 -0.36 15.94 13.73
C ASP A 41 0.20 15.50 15.09
N SER A 42 -0.57 14.74 15.88
CA SER A 42 -0.10 14.20 17.16
C SER A 42 1.05 13.20 17.00
N LEU A 43 1.07 12.42 15.92
CA LEU A 43 2.20 11.55 15.60
C LEU A 43 3.43 12.34 15.13
N ALA A 44 3.25 13.40 14.34
CA ALA A 44 4.34 14.29 13.98
C ALA A 44 4.95 14.95 15.22
N ASP A 45 4.12 15.34 16.19
CA ASP A 45 4.55 15.89 17.47
C ASP A 45 5.26 14.84 18.34
N ALA A 46 4.79 13.59 18.34
CA ALA A 46 5.49 12.47 18.98
C ALA A 46 6.88 12.25 18.35
N VAL A 47 7.00 12.30 17.03
CA VAL A 47 8.29 12.17 16.33
C VAL A 47 9.21 13.35 16.70
N ARG A 48 8.73 14.59 16.64
CA ARG A 48 9.52 15.77 17.01
C ARG A 48 9.97 15.75 18.47
N SER A 49 9.08 15.37 19.38
CA SER A 49 9.38 15.32 20.82
C SER A 49 10.34 14.18 21.19
N SER A 50 10.36 13.09 20.42
CA SER A 50 11.30 11.99 20.64
C SER A 50 12.77 12.35 20.43
N ARG A 51 13.06 13.41 19.64
CA ARG A 51 14.42 13.80 19.20
C ARG A 51 15.22 12.65 18.57
N LEU A 52 14.55 11.65 18.02
CA LEU A 52 15.20 10.53 17.32
C LEU A 52 15.78 10.94 15.97
N LEU A 53 15.33 12.07 15.42
CA LEU A 53 15.73 12.57 14.11
C LEU A 53 16.31 13.97 14.27
N ASP A 54 17.48 14.19 13.67
CA ASP A 54 18.08 15.52 13.64
C ASP A 54 17.26 16.47 12.74
N PRO A 55 17.07 17.74 13.15
CA PRO A 55 16.44 18.73 12.30
C PRO A 55 17.17 18.85 10.95
N GLY A 56 16.41 18.77 9.85
CA GLY A 56 16.95 18.84 8.49
C GLY A 56 17.54 17.53 7.95
N SER A 57 17.58 16.46 8.76
CA SER A 57 17.93 15.13 8.27
C SER A 57 16.91 14.61 7.26
N ARG A 58 17.39 13.78 6.33
CA ARG A 58 16.57 13.13 5.30
C ARG A 58 16.63 11.64 5.48
N GLY A 59 15.53 10.95 5.23
CA GLY A 59 15.52 9.52 5.46
C GLY A 59 14.46 8.72 4.77
N LEU A 60 14.56 7.42 4.98
CA LEU A 60 13.79 6.41 4.30
C LEU A 60 12.77 5.79 5.26
N ALA A 61 11.52 5.68 4.85
CA ALA A 61 10.48 4.97 5.58
C ALA A 61 10.06 3.70 4.83
N LEU A 62 10.11 2.55 5.50
CA LEU A 62 9.64 1.29 4.93
C LEU A 62 8.12 1.19 5.02
N CYS A 63 7.46 1.10 3.85
CA CYS A 63 6.00 1.01 3.72
C CYS A 63 5.58 -0.38 3.25
N SER A 64 4.87 -1.11 4.11
CA SER A 64 4.33 -2.44 3.80
C SER A 64 2.92 -2.40 3.20
N GLY A 65 2.20 -1.28 3.37
CA GLY A 65 0.77 -1.15 3.05
C GLY A 65 -0.14 -1.30 4.27
N GLY A 66 0.42 -1.65 5.43
CA GLY A 66 -0.30 -1.72 6.71
C GLY A 66 -0.48 -0.37 7.41
N ALA A 67 -1.41 -0.32 8.36
CA ALA A 67 -1.76 0.89 9.11
C ALA A 67 -0.58 1.51 9.87
N ASP A 68 0.26 0.70 10.51
CA ASP A 68 1.40 1.19 11.30
C ASP A 68 2.45 1.89 10.41
N SER A 69 2.74 1.31 9.25
CA SER A 69 3.65 1.91 8.28
C SER A 69 3.07 3.18 7.64
N ALA A 70 1.75 3.25 7.51
CA ALA A 70 1.06 4.44 7.01
C ALA A 70 1.05 5.58 8.03
N ALA A 71 0.80 5.26 9.29
CA ALA A 71 0.91 6.19 10.40
C ALA A 71 2.34 6.73 10.48
N LEU A 72 3.35 5.84 10.56
CA LEU A 72 4.76 6.23 10.59
C LEU A 72 5.12 7.19 9.45
N LEU A 73 4.75 6.87 8.21
CA LEU A 73 5.05 7.72 7.06
C LEU A 73 4.44 9.12 7.21
N ALA A 74 3.19 9.21 7.63
CA ALA A 74 2.51 10.49 7.83
C ALA A 74 3.13 11.32 8.97
N GLY A 75 3.50 10.67 10.08
CA GLY A 75 4.19 11.33 11.19
C GLY A 75 5.55 11.88 10.78
N LEU A 76 6.34 11.10 10.04
CA LEU A 76 7.64 11.53 9.51
C LEU A 76 7.51 12.68 8.50
N ALA A 77 6.58 12.56 7.55
CA ALA A 77 6.34 13.60 6.56
C ALA A 77 5.86 14.91 7.20
N GLY A 78 5.02 14.82 8.24
CA GLY A 78 4.61 15.98 9.04
C GLY A 78 5.77 16.57 9.83
N ALA A 79 6.57 15.74 10.50
CA ALA A 79 7.65 16.18 11.37
C ALA A 79 8.83 16.80 10.62
N CYS A 80 9.30 16.14 9.56
CA CYS A 80 10.51 16.50 8.80
C CYS A 80 10.20 17.26 7.50
N GLY A 81 8.95 17.23 7.05
CA GLY A 81 8.55 17.72 5.73
C GLY A 81 8.57 16.60 4.68
N ALA A 82 7.60 16.60 3.78
CA ALA A 82 7.42 15.54 2.79
C ALA A 82 8.64 15.31 1.88
N GLY A 83 9.37 16.38 1.51
CA GLY A 83 10.58 16.27 0.68
C GLY A 83 11.82 15.73 1.40
N ALA A 84 11.78 15.64 2.74
CA ALA A 84 12.85 15.04 3.53
C ALA A 84 12.66 13.52 3.69
N VAL A 85 11.49 12.98 3.33
CA VAL A 85 11.15 11.57 3.49
C VAL A 85 11.03 10.91 2.13
N THR A 86 11.60 9.72 1.98
CA THR A 86 11.36 8.83 0.86
C THR A 86 10.71 7.56 1.39
N ALA A 87 9.62 7.11 0.78
CA ALA A 87 8.99 5.83 1.10
C ALA A 87 9.58 4.72 0.23
N LEU A 88 9.82 3.54 0.82
CA LEU A 88 10.23 2.33 0.10
C LEU A 88 9.22 1.21 0.33
N HIS A 89 8.64 0.70 -0.75
CA HIS A 89 7.76 -0.46 -0.76
C HIS A 89 8.41 -1.61 -1.54
N LEU A 90 8.42 -2.81 -0.96
CA LEU A 90 8.85 -4.02 -1.64
C LEU A 90 7.63 -4.86 -2.04
N ASN A 91 7.39 -4.98 -3.34
CA ASN A 91 6.36 -5.83 -3.90
C ASN A 91 6.96 -7.15 -4.38
N TYR A 92 6.80 -8.21 -3.58
CA TYR A 92 7.33 -9.54 -3.87
C TYR A 92 6.53 -10.32 -4.93
N GLY A 93 5.37 -9.81 -5.36
CA GLY A 93 4.52 -10.49 -6.36
C GLY A 93 3.95 -11.83 -5.91
N LEU A 94 4.02 -12.15 -4.61
CA LEU A 94 3.67 -13.47 -4.07
C LEU A 94 2.14 -13.69 -3.97
N ARG A 95 1.33 -12.62 -3.98
CA ARG A 95 -0.14 -12.68 -3.81
C ARG A 95 -0.87 -11.63 -4.64
N PRO A 96 -2.17 -11.84 -4.96
CA PRO A 96 -3.03 -10.82 -5.56
C PRO A 96 -3.10 -9.52 -4.73
N ASP A 97 -3.04 -9.65 -3.40
CA ASP A 97 -3.06 -8.53 -2.46
C ASP A 97 -1.84 -7.61 -2.59
N SER A 98 -0.69 -8.10 -3.11
CA SER A 98 0.50 -7.27 -3.26
C SER A 98 0.31 -6.10 -4.24
N ARG A 99 -0.62 -6.22 -5.21
CA ARG A 99 -1.02 -5.08 -6.06
C ARG A 99 -1.88 -4.06 -5.31
N ARG A 100 -2.67 -4.53 -4.35
CA ARG A 100 -3.52 -3.68 -3.52
C ARG A 100 -2.68 -2.90 -2.50
N ASP A 101 -1.69 -3.55 -1.91
CA ASP A 101 -0.75 -2.91 -0.99
C ASP A 101 0.07 -1.84 -1.70
N GLU A 102 0.59 -2.15 -2.90
CA GLU A 102 1.28 -1.16 -3.74
C GLU A 102 0.40 0.04 -4.05
N ALA A 103 -0.86 -0.19 -4.44
CA ALA A 103 -1.81 0.90 -4.73
C ALA A 103 -2.13 1.74 -3.48
N ALA A 104 -2.24 1.11 -2.31
CA ALA A 104 -2.45 1.82 -1.05
C ALA A 104 -1.23 2.69 -0.68
N CYS A 105 -0.02 2.16 -0.84
CA CYS A 105 1.22 2.91 -0.63
C CYS A 105 1.33 4.10 -1.60
N ALA A 106 1.05 3.88 -2.88
CA ALA A 106 1.07 4.93 -3.90
C ALA A 106 0.09 6.06 -3.57
N ALA A 107 -1.17 5.72 -3.26
CA ALA A 107 -2.19 6.70 -2.91
C ALA A 107 -1.84 7.48 -1.62
N LEU A 108 -1.21 6.82 -0.64
CA LEU A 108 -0.75 7.50 0.57
C LEU A 108 0.38 8.47 0.29
N CYS A 109 1.40 8.04 -0.46
CA CYS A 109 2.56 8.86 -0.77
C CYS A 109 2.18 10.08 -1.61
N GLU A 110 1.30 9.90 -2.59
CA GLU A 110 0.75 10.99 -3.40
C GLU A 110 0.03 12.03 -2.53
N ARG A 111 -0.80 11.58 -1.59
CA ARG A 111 -1.52 12.47 -0.66
C ARG A 111 -0.60 13.22 0.30
N LEU A 112 0.52 12.61 0.70
CA LEU A 112 1.50 13.21 1.60
C LEU A 112 2.55 14.05 0.85
N GLY A 113 2.62 13.97 -0.48
CA GLY A 113 3.67 14.61 -1.28
C GLY A 113 5.05 13.96 -1.11
N VAL A 114 5.09 12.67 -0.72
CA VAL A 114 6.32 11.91 -0.47
C VAL A 114 6.71 11.11 -1.70
N GLU A 115 8.01 11.07 -2.03
CA GLU A 115 8.54 10.17 -3.09
C GLU A 115 8.35 8.71 -2.67
N LEU A 116 7.74 7.90 -3.55
CA LEU A 116 7.63 6.45 -3.36
C LEU A 116 8.57 5.71 -4.31
N VAL A 117 9.46 4.90 -3.74
CA VAL A 117 10.28 3.93 -4.46
C VAL A 117 9.65 2.54 -4.31
N ILE A 118 9.40 1.87 -5.43
CA ILE A 118 8.89 0.50 -5.45
C ILE A 118 9.98 -0.41 -5.96
N GLU A 119 10.35 -1.38 -5.14
CA GLU A 119 11.26 -2.45 -5.52
C GLU A 119 10.51 -3.78 -5.64
N ARG A 120 10.94 -4.60 -6.61
CA ARG A 120 10.37 -5.92 -6.86
C ARG A 120 11.49 -6.94 -6.79
N PRO A 121 11.72 -7.53 -5.60
CA PRO A 121 12.68 -8.61 -5.46
C PRO A 121 12.32 -9.77 -6.38
N GLY A 122 13.34 -10.53 -6.81
CA GLY A 122 13.16 -11.75 -7.59
C GLY A 122 12.35 -12.83 -6.85
N PRO A 123 12.16 -14.00 -7.47
CA PRO A 123 11.40 -15.09 -6.86
C PRO A 123 12.01 -15.49 -5.50
N ALA A 124 11.15 -15.71 -4.52
CA ALA A 124 11.58 -16.17 -3.21
C ALA A 124 12.31 -17.52 -3.32
N PRO A 125 13.42 -17.73 -2.58
CA PRO A 125 14.07 -19.03 -2.51
C PRO A 125 13.14 -20.06 -1.85
N ALA A 126 13.37 -21.34 -2.16
CA ALA A 126 12.68 -22.43 -1.49
C ALA A 126 13.04 -22.44 0.00
N GLY A 127 12.03 -22.51 0.88
CA GLY A 127 12.22 -22.51 2.34
C GLY A 127 11.56 -21.31 3.03
N ASN A 128 12.31 -20.63 3.91
CA ASN A 128 11.75 -19.58 4.77
C ASN A 128 11.56 -18.25 4.04
N THR A 129 10.44 -18.11 3.34
CA THR A 129 10.05 -16.90 2.61
C THR A 129 9.96 -15.66 3.49
N GLN A 130 9.62 -15.80 4.78
CA GLN A 130 9.50 -14.65 5.70
C GLN A 130 10.88 -14.09 6.08
N ALA A 131 11.85 -14.96 6.38
CA ALA A 131 13.21 -14.54 6.66
C ALA A 131 13.83 -13.86 5.43
N TRP A 132 13.68 -14.46 4.25
CA TRP A 132 14.14 -13.87 3.00
C TRP A 132 13.49 -12.50 2.73
N ALA A 133 12.18 -12.37 2.90
CA ALA A 133 11.49 -11.09 2.70
C ALA A 133 11.95 -10.02 3.70
N ARG A 134 12.28 -10.42 4.93
CA ARG A 134 12.85 -9.52 5.93
C ARG A 134 14.24 -9.04 5.49
N GLU A 135 15.12 -9.95 5.11
CA GLU A 135 16.49 -9.63 4.65
C GLU A 135 16.46 -8.73 3.41
N ALA A 136 15.70 -9.11 2.39
CA ALA A 136 15.54 -8.33 1.16
C ALA A 136 15.07 -6.89 1.43
N ARG A 137 14.20 -6.70 2.43
CA ARG A 137 13.69 -5.38 2.83
C ARG A 137 14.78 -4.50 3.43
N TYR A 138 15.58 -5.05 4.34
CA TYR A 138 16.67 -4.29 4.97
C TYR A 138 17.81 -4.03 3.99
N GLU A 139 18.14 -4.99 3.12
CA GLU A 139 19.16 -4.80 2.07
C GLU A 139 18.76 -3.72 1.07
N ALA A 140 17.51 -3.74 0.60
CA ALA A 140 16.98 -2.71 -0.29
C ALA A 140 16.99 -1.33 0.38
N ALA A 141 16.59 -1.26 1.65
CA ALA A 141 16.58 -0.02 2.42
C ALA A 141 17.99 0.56 2.59
N GLU A 142 18.95 -0.25 3.03
CA GLU A 142 20.34 0.20 3.19
C GLU A 142 20.99 0.59 1.87
N ARG A 143 20.74 -0.17 0.80
CA ARG A 143 21.24 0.17 -0.53
C ARG A 143 20.70 1.52 -1.00
N LEU A 144 19.41 1.77 -0.83
CA LEU A 144 18.78 3.03 -1.22
C LEU A 144 19.26 4.19 -0.34
N ARG A 145 19.37 3.95 0.98
CA ARG A 145 19.90 4.93 1.95
C ARG A 145 21.31 5.37 1.56
N ALA A 146 22.21 4.41 1.32
CA ALA A 146 23.58 4.68 0.91
C ALA A 146 23.67 5.39 -0.45
N ALA A 147 22.90 4.92 -1.45
CA ALA A 147 22.92 5.50 -2.79
C ALA A 147 22.40 6.95 -2.85
N ARG A 148 21.50 7.32 -1.95
CA ARG A 148 20.87 8.65 -1.88
C ARG A 148 21.47 9.55 -0.80
N GLY A 149 22.44 9.05 -0.01
CA GLY A 149 23.03 9.78 1.10
C GLY A 149 22.01 10.15 2.19
N LEU A 150 21.11 9.22 2.53
CA LEU A 150 20.10 9.41 3.56
C LEU A 150 20.65 9.09 4.96
N ASP A 151 20.18 9.82 5.97
CA ASP A 151 20.70 9.79 7.33
C ASP A 151 20.14 8.62 8.15
N TRP A 152 18.88 8.24 7.89
CA TRP A 152 18.18 7.24 8.70
C TRP A 152 17.24 6.35 7.87
N ILE A 153 16.92 5.19 8.44
CA ILE A 153 15.86 4.28 7.99
C ILE A 153 14.87 4.10 9.14
N ALA A 154 13.59 4.25 8.85
CA ALA A 154 12.49 4.06 9.78
C ALA A 154 11.62 2.86 9.35
N VAL A 155 11.20 2.06 10.34
CA VAL A 155 10.38 0.86 10.15
C VAL A 155 9.17 0.90 11.07
N GLY A 156 7.98 0.71 10.51
CA GLY A 156 6.75 0.49 11.28
C GLY A 156 6.69 -0.99 11.69
N HIS A 157 6.53 -1.24 13.00
CA HIS A 157 6.37 -2.58 13.56
C HIS A 157 4.90 -2.83 13.89
#